data_AF-A0A846EB25-F1
#
_entry.id   AF-A0A846EB25-F1
#
_cell.length_a   1.000
_cell.length_b   1.000
_cell.length_c   1.000
_cell.angle_alpha   90.00
_cell.angle_beta   90.00
_cell.angle_gamma   90.00
#
_symmetry.space_group_name_H-M   'P 1'
#
loop_
_entity.id
_entity.type
_entity.pdbx_description
1 polymer ?
#
loop_
_entity_poly.entity_id
_entity_poly.type
_entity_poly.pdbx_seq_one_letter_code
_entity_poly.pdbx_strand_id
1 'polypeptide(L)'
;MYFNFLGLSLSLPLLILLCFGILEWLHIPVGSFLDWLIGAASFWWLLVIVTVPWNIYFEAKEVLAEAETSTEKGIAVDAKQVAYAKMVEQRSLWIAIALHFLSTLGLYVLAVTGVSVVGYIGSGAALLLTGLRPAIQTYEYLAARLAAIRQQVKYPREDVLEMRQRLEQVETTLERLEEQLDPEEPYSWAATYHRYW
;
A
#
# COMPACT_ATOMS: atom_id res chain seq x y z
N MET A 1 1.87 -2.71 -12.01
CA MET A 1 1.38 -3.76 -11.08
C MET A 1 -0.15 -3.93 -11.14
N TYR A 2 -0.95 -2.85 -11.17
CA TYR A 2 -2.42 -2.91 -11.28
C TYR A 2 -2.96 -3.62 -12.54
N PHE A 3 -2.30 -3.51 -13.70
CA PHE A 3 -2.72 -4.19 -14.93
C PHE A 3 -2.65 -5.73 -14.85
N ASN A 4 -1.66 -6.29 -14.14
CA ASN A 4 -1.58 -7.74 -13.92
C ASN A 4 -2.65 -8.22 -12.95
N PHE A 5 -3.03 -7.41 -11.96
CA PHE A 5 -4.10 -7.74 -11.03
C PHE A 5 -5.47 -7.76 -11.73
N LEU A 6 -5.74 -6.77 -12.59
CA LEU A 6 -6.95 -6.71 -13.42
C LEU A 6 -7.01 -7.84 -14.47
N GLY A 7 -5.89 -8.15 -15.14
CA GLY A 7 -5.84 -9.24 -16.12
C GLY A 7 -6.00 -10.62 -15.48
N LEU A 8 -5.33 -10.87 -14.35
CA LEU A 8 -5.46 -12.12 -13.59
C LEU A 8 -6.86 -12.24 -12.99
N SER A 9 -7.43 -11.16 -12.46
CA SER A 9 -8.79 -11.23 -11.96
C SER A 9 -9.74 -11.61 -13.08
N LEU A 10 -9.68 -11.00 -14.28
CA LEU A 10 -10.63 -11.26 -15.39
C LEU A 10 -10.55 -12.69 -15.93
N SER A 11 -9.38 -13.33 -15.80
CA SER A 11 -9.17 -14.71 -16.25
C SER A 11 -10.02 -15.73 -15.48
N LEU A 12 -10.28 -15.47 -14.19
CA LEU A 12 -10.93 -16.44 -13.31
C LEU A 12 -12.45 -16.58 -13.57
N PRO A 13 -13.25 -15.49 -13.69
CA PRO A 13 -14.64 -15.58 -14.14
C PRO A 13 -14.77 -16.18 -15.54
N LEU A 14 -13.84 -15.83 -16.44
CA LEU A 14 -13.85 -16.36 -17.81
C LEU A 14 -13.60 -17.87 -17.82
N LEU A 15 -12.66 -18.35 -17.01
CA LEU A 15 -12.37 -19.77 -16.82
C LEU A 15 -13.55 -20.51 -16.18
N ILE A 16 -14.22 -19.88 -15.21
CA ILE A 16 -15.45 -20.41 -14.58
C ILE A 16 -16.56 -20.59 -15.63
N LEU A 17 -16.79 -19.60 -16.48
CA LEU A 17 -17.79 -19.68 -17.56
C LEU A 17 -17.40 -20.70 -18.65
N LEU A 18 -16.10 -20.83 -18.95
CA LEU A 18 -15.60 -21.85 -19.87
C LEU A 18 -15.79 -23.26 -19.30
N CYS A 19 -15.54 -23.44 -18.00
CA CYS A 19 -15.79 -24.69 -17.29
C CYS A 19 -17.27 -25.08 -17.33
N PHE A 20 -18.18 -24.12 -17.12
CA PHE A 20 -19.61 -24.32 -17.32
C PHE A 20 -19.92 -24.83 -18.73
N GLY A 21 -19.38 -24.19 -19.77
CA GLY A 21 -19.59 -24.60 -21.16
C GLY A 21 -19.14 -26.04 -21.44
N ILE A 22 -18.04 -26.49 -20.84
CA ILE A 22 -17.55 -27.87 -20.94
C ILE A 22 -18.47 -28.85 -20.21
N LEU A 23 -18.89 -28.51 -18.98
CA LEU A 23 -19.74 -29.39 -18.17
C LEU A 23 -21.15 -29.54 -18.77
N GLU A 24 -21.70 -28.45 -19.31
CA GLU A 24 -22.96 -28.44 -20.04
C GLU A 24 -22.85 -29.28 -21.33
N TRP A 25 -21.73 -29.17 -22.05
CA TRP A 25 -21.46 -30.02 -23.21
C TRP A 25 -21.40 -31.51 -22.85
N LEU A 26 -20.88 -31.84 -21.67
CA LEU A 26 -20.87 -33.19 -21.10
C LEU A 26 -22.21 -33.63 -20.49
N HIS A 27 -23.25 -32.77 -20.54
CA HIS A 27 -24.59 -33.02 -19.98
C HIS A 27 -24.57 -33.32 -18.47
N ILE A 28 -23.60 -32.77 -17.75
CA ILE A 28 -23.51 -32.90 -16.30
C ILE A 28 -24.45 -31.83 -15.68
N PRO A 29 -25.37 -32.20 -14.78
CA PRO A 29 -26.27 -31.24 -14.16
C PRO A 29 -25.51 -30.29 -13.22
N VAL A 30 -25.24 -29.07 -13.68
CA VAL A 30 -24.41 -28.06 -12.97
C VAL A 30 -25.15 -26.76 -12.64
N GLY A 31 -26.47 -26.77 -12.69
CA GLY A 31 -27.32 -25.60 -12.42
C GLY A 31 -27.62 -24.78 -13.68
N SER A 32 -28.20 -23.59 -13.51
CA SER A 32 -28.58 -22.74 -14.64
C SER A 32 -27.44 -21.83 -15.09
N PHE A 33 -27.35 -21.51 -16.39
CA PHE A 33 -26.39 -20.51 -16.89
C PHE A 33 -26.49 -19.18 -16.14
N LEU A 34 -27.70 -18.80 -15.71
CA LEU A 34 -27.97 -17.56 -14.97
C LEU A 34 -27.27 -17.57 -13.60
N ASP A 35 -27.23 -18.71 -12.91
CA ASP A 35 -26.49 -18.87 -11.64
C ASP A 35 -24.98 -18.65 -11.82
N TRP A 36 -24.41 -19.18 -12.89
CA TRP A 36 -22.98 -19.02 -13.19
C TRP A 36 -22.64 -17.57 -13.57
N LEU A 37 -23.52 -16.91 -14.34
CA LEU A 37 -23.36 -15.50 -14.67
C LEU A 37 -23.44 -14.60 -13.42
N ILE A 38 -24.42 -14.83 -12.54
CA ILE A 38 -24.55 -14.11 -11.26
C ILE A 38 -23.36 -14.39 -10.35
N GLY A 39 -22.88 -15.63 -10.29
CA GLY A 39 -21.69 -16.00 -9.52
C GLY A 39 -20.44 -15.26 -10.01
N ALA A 40 -20.20 -15.25 -11.33
CA ALA A 40 -19.09 -14.53 -11.94
C ALA A 40 -19.17 -13.02 -11.70
N ALA A 41 -20.35 -12.42 -11.90
CA ALA A 41 -20.57 -10.98 -11.71
C ALA A 41 -20.43 -10.58 -10.24
N SER A 42 -21.01 -11.35 -9.31
CA SER A 42 -20.91 -11.10 -7.87
C SER A 42 -19.48 -11.26 -7.37
N PHE A 43 -18.73 -12.26 -7.84
CA PHE A 43 -17.31 -12.39 -7.54
C PHE A 43 -16.53 -11.14 -7.97
N TRP A 44 -16.74 -10.67 -9.21
CA TRP A 44 -16.07 -9.47 -9.72
C TRP A 44 -16.39 -8.23 -8.88
N TRP A 45 -17.68 -8.05 -8.62
CA TRP A 45 -18.20 -6.92 -7.85
C TRP A 45 -17.64 -6.91 -6.43
N LEU A 46 -17.66 -8.05 -5.74
CA LEU A 46 -17.10 -8.19 -4.41
C LEU A 46 -15.60 -7.93 -4.40
N LEU A 47 -14.86 -8.39 -5.41
CA LEU A 47 -13.42 -8.10 -5.53
C LEU A 47 -13.17 -6.59 -5.58
N VAL A 48 -13.93 -5.85 -6.39
CA VAL A 48 -13.79 -4.37 -6.50
C VAL A 48 -14.13 -3.68 -5.18
N ILE A 49 -15.26 -4.02 -4.57
CA ILE A 49 -15.71 -3.40 -3.31
C ILE A 49 -14.78 -3.71 -2.13
N VAL A 50 -14.17 -4.89 -2.14
CA VAL A 50 -13.24 -5.30 -1.09
C VAL A 50 -11.88 -4.65 -1.29
N THR A 51 -11.46 -4.36 -2.52
CA THR A 51 -10.11 -3.83 -2.77
C THR A 51 -10.06 -2.31 -2.78
N VAL A 52 -10.88 -1.65 -3.58
CA VAL A 52 -10.72 -0.21 -3.86
C VAL A 52 -11.01 0.68 -2.64
N PRO A 53 -12.16 0.58 -1.97
CA PRO A 53 -12.48 1.43 -0.82
C PRO A 53 -11.51 1.24 0.36
N TRP A 54 -11.13 -0.01 0.62
CA TRP A 54 -10.22 -0.33 1.72
C TRP A 54 -8.80 0.14 1.43
N ASN A 55 -8.27 -0.06 0.21
CA ASN A 55 -6.97 0.48 -0.18
C ASN A 55 -6.92 2.01 0.04
N ILE A 56 -7.94 2.73 -0.44
CA ILE A 56 -8.02 4.21 -0.30
C ILE A 56 -8.05 4.61 1.19
N TYR A 57 -8.81 3.87 2.02
CA TYR A 57 -8.89 4.14 3.46
C TYR A 57 -7.54 4.01 4.16
N PHE A 58 -6.83 2.90 3.93
CA PHE A 58 -5.54 2.67 4.59
C PHE A 58 -4.44 3.55 4.02
N GLU A 59 -4.46 3.85 2.72
CA GLU A 59 -3.53 4.81 2.10
C GLU A 59 -3.71 6.21 2.68
N ALA A 60 -4.96 6.68 2.82
CA ALA A 60 -5.24 7.95 3.48
C ALA A 60 -4.78 7.96 4.95
N LYS A 61 -4.95 6.84 5.67
CA LYS A 61 -4.50 6.70 7.06
C LYS A 61 -2.97 6.70 7.19
N GLU A 62 -2.26 6.14 6.23
CA GLU A 62 -0.81 6.18 6.15
C GLU A 62 -0.30 7.60 5.91
N VAL A 63 -0.88 8.32 4.94
CA VAL A 63 -0.57 9.73 4.66
C VAL A 63 -0.77 10.60 5.91
N LEU A 64 -1.84 10.38 6.68
CA LEU A 64 -2.09 11.11 7.93
C LEU A 64 -1.03 10.80 9.00
N ALA A 65 -0.59 9.55 9.12
CA ALA A 65 0.46 9.16 10.06
C ALA A 65 1.83 9.74 9.69
N GLU A 66 2.13 9.82 8.39
CA GLU A 66 3.35 10.48 7.89
C GLU A 66 3.32 12.00 8.10
N ALA A 67 2.15 12.63 7.90
CA ALA A 67 1.95 14.05 8.17
C ALA A 67 2.14 14.40 9.65
N GLU A 68 1.61 13.56 10.56
CA GLU A 68 1.83 13.67 12.01
C GLU A 68 3.31 13.57 12.34
N THR A 69 3.98 12.52 11.84
CA THR A 69 5.42 12.31 12.03
C THR A 69 6.26 13.48 11.49
N SER A 70 5.87 14.06 10.37
CA SER A 70 6.56 15.20 9.76
C SER A 70 6.36 16.47 10.58
N THR A 71 5.16 16.68 11.12
CA THR A 71 4.85 17.80 12.01
C THR A 71 5.64 17.71 13.31
N GLU A 72 5.72 16.53 13.93
CA GLU A 72 6.58 16.27 15.11
C GLU A 72 8.06 16.58 14.85
N LYS A 73 8.51 16.38 13.60
CA LYS A 73 9.87 16.66 13.15
C LYS A 73 10.10 18.11 12.70
N GLY A 74 9.10 18.99 12.87
CA GLY A 74 9.19 20.40 12.46
C GLY A 74 9.24 20.61 10.95
N ILE A 75 8.86 19.60 10.16
CA ILE A 75 8.76 19.71 8.70
C ILE A 75 7.41 20.35 8.37
N ALA A 76 7.42 21.39 7.54
CA ALA A 76 6.19 22.07 7.14
C ALA A 76 5.31 21.14 6.30
N VAL A 77 4.07 20.94 6.74
CA VAL A 77 3.04 20.17 6.03
C VAL A 77 1.88 21.09 5.69
N ASP A 78 1.35 21.00 4.47
CA ASP A 78 0.19 21.78 4.05
C ASP A 78 -1.09 21.30 4.76
N ALA A 79 -1.63 22.13 5.65
CA ALA A 79 -2.84 21.85 6.40
C ALA A 79 -4.06 21.53 5.50
N LYS A 80 -4.13 22.08 4.29
CA LYS A 80 -5.21 21.77 3.34
C LYS A 80 -5.12 20.32 2.83
N GLN A 81 -3.91 19.82 2.59
CA GLN A 81 -3.68 18.45 2.13
C GLN A 81 -3.98 17.44 3.25
N VAL A 82 -3.61 17.75 4.49
CA VAL A 82 -3.96 16.93 5.67
C VAL A 82 -5.47 16.86 5.87
N ALA A 83 -6.16 18.00 5.75
CA ALA A 83 -7.62 18.04 5.85
C ALA A 83 -8.31 17.23 4.74
N TYR A 84 -7.78 17.27 3.52
CA TYR A 84 -8.27 16.44 2.42
C TYR A 84 -8.05 14.94 2.69
N ALA A 85 -6.85 14.53 3.11
CA ALA A 85 -6.55 13.14 3.46
C ALA A 85 -7.48 12.62 4.56
N LYS A 86 -7.76 13.44 5.59
CA LYS A 86 -8.72 13.12 6.66
C LYS A 86 -10.16 12.96 6.14
N MET A 87 -10.58 13.80 5.21
CA MET A 87 -11.89 13.66 4.57
C MET A 87 -11.97 12.36 3.76
N VAL A 88 -10.93 12.03 3.01
CA VAL A 88 -10.85 10.80 2.21
C VAL A 88 -10.93 9.58 3.12
N GLU A 89 -10.14 9.53 4.19
CA GLU A 89 -10.13 8.46 5.20
C GLU A 89 -11.53 8.20 5.77
N GLN A 90 -12.23 9.24 6.23
CA GLN A 90 -13.57 9.08 6.80
C GLN A 90 -14.59 8.62 5.75
N ARG A 91 -14.55 9.19 4.54
CA ARG A 91 -15.52 8.85 3.48
C ARG A 91 -15.30 7.46 2.93
N SER A 92 -14.06 7.05 2.69
CA SER A 92 -13.74 5.72 2.17
C SER A 92 -14.18 4.62 3.13
N LEU A 93 -14.07 4.85 4.44
CA LEU A 93 -14.58 3.92 5.46
C LEU A 93 -16.10 3.72 5.33
N TRP A 94 -16.85 4.82 5.30
CA TRP A 94 -18.31 4.75 5.15
C TRP A 94 -18.73 4.12 3.81
N ILE A 95 -18.05 4.47 2.73
CA ILE A 95 -18.29 3.88 1.40
C ILE A 95 -18.02 2.37 1.43
N ALA A 96 -16.91 1.93 2.04
CA ALA A 96 -16.58 0.52 2.16
C ALA A 96 -17.70 -0.24 2.91
N ILE A 97 -18.08 0.23 4.10
CA ILE A 97 -19.12 -0.41 4.91
C ILE A 97 -20.46 -0.43 4.18
N ALA A 98 -20.88 0.70 3.60
CA ALA A 98 -22.14 0.80 2.87
C ALA A 98 -22.20 -0.15 1.67
N LEU A 99 -21.13 -0.21 0.86
CA LEU A 99 -21.08 -1.10 -0.30
C LEU A 99 -21.16 -2.58 0.10
N HIS A 100 -20.50 -2.99 1.18
CA HIS A 100 -20.59 -4.38 1.66
C HIS A 100 -21.99 -4.70 2.20
N PHE A 101 -22.58 -3.77 2.96
CA PHE A 101 -23.93 -3.96 3.50
C PHE A 101 -24.98 -4.05 2.38
N LEU A 102 -24.94 -3.13 1.42
CA LEU A 102 -25.84 -3.14 0.27
C LEU A 102 -25.64 -4.38 -0.59
N SER A 103 -24.39 -4.82 -0.80
CA SER A 103 -24.11 -6.04 -1.57
C SER A 103 -24.60 -7.29 -0.86
N THR A 104 -24.43 -7.37 0.46
CA THR A 104 -24.98 -8.46 1.28
C THR A 104 -26.49 -8.51 1.16
N LEU A 105 -27.17 -7.37 1.32
CA LEU A 105 -28.62 -7.29 1.22
C LEU A 105 -29.12 -7.66 -0.19
N GLY A 106 -28.46 -7.14 -1.23
CA GLY A 106 -28.79 -7.46 -2.62
C GLY A 106 -28.66 -8.94 -2.94
N LEU A 107 -27.53 -9.56 -2.57
CA LEU A 107 -27.31 -10.99 -2.79
C LEU A 107 -28.27 -11.87 -1.97
N TYR A 108 -28.61 -11.45 -0.75
CA TYR A 108 -29.60 -12.14 0.07
C TYR A 108 -31.00 -12.07 -0.55
N VAL A 109 -31.41 -10.90 -1.06
CA VAL A 109 -32.70 -10.76 -1.76
C VAL A 109 -32.75 -11.64 -3.00
N LEU A 110 -31.68 -11.70 -3.80
CA LEU A 110 -31.60 -12.62 -4.95
C LEU A 110 -31.74 -14.09 -4.55
N ALA A 111 -31.21 -14.46 -3.37
CA ALA A 111 -31.32 -15.81 -2.85
C ALA A 111 -32.75 -16.16 -2.39
N VAL A 112 -33.38 -15.26 -1.62
CA VAL A 112 -34.73 -15.50 -1.06
C VAL A 112 -35.81 -15.43 -2.14
N THR A 113 -35.62 -14.62 -3.18
CA THR A 113 -36.54 -14.56 -4.34
C THR A 113 -36.42 -15.76 -5.28
N GLY A 114 -35.47 -16.67 -5.03
CA GLY A 114 -35.26 -17.88 -5.84
C GLY A 114 -34.62 -17.60 -7.20
N VAL A 115 -34.07 -16.39 -7.42
CA VAL A 115 -33.39 -16.02 -8.67
C VAL A 115 -32.07 -16.78 -8.81
N SER A 116 -31.33 -16.94 -7.71
CA SER A 116 -30.11 -17.75 -7.71
C SER A 116 -29.76 -18.31 -6.34
N VAL A 117 -29.50 -19.62 -6.28
CA VAL A 117 -29.02 -20.32 -5.07
C VAL A 117 -27.64 -19.81 -4.65
N VAL A 118 -26.84 -19.34 -5.62
CA VAL A 118 -25.50 -18.76 -5.40
C VAL A 118 -25.57 -17.50 -4.51
N GLY A 119 -26.74 -16.84 -4.45
CA GLY A 119 -26.95 -15.67 -3.61
C GLY A 119 -26.68 -15.89 -2.11
N TYR A 120 -26.97 -17.08 -1.57
CA TYR A 120 -26.67 -17.40 -0.16
C TYR A 120 -25.16 -17.41 0.11
N ILE A 121 -24.40 -18.13 -0.73
CA ILE A 121 -22.94 -18.22 -0.63
C ILE A 121 -22.31 -16.85 -0.88
N GLY A 122 -22.81 -16.12 -1.89
CA GLY A 122 -22.39 -14.76 -2.19
C GLY A 122 -22.61 -13.78 -1.03
N SER A 123 -23.76 -13.85 -0.36
CA SER A 123 -24.04 -13.00 0.81
C SER A 123 -23.13 -13.32 2.00
N GLY A 124 -22.84 -14.60 2.23
CA GLY A 124 -21.90 -15.03 3.26
C GLY A 124 -20.48 -14.57 2.96
N ALA A 125 -20.04 -14.70 1.71
CA ALA A 125 -18.76 -14.20 1.25
C ALA A 125 -18.65 -12.67 1.41
N ALA A 126 -19.69 -11.92 1.04
CA ALA A 126 -19.72 -10.46 1.20
C ALA A 126 -19.54 -10.05 2.67
N LEU A 127 -20.26 -10.70 3.60
CA LEU A 127 -20.11 -10.45 5.04
C LEU A 127 -18.71 -10.81 5.55
N LEU A 128 -18.19 -11.99 5.20
CA LEU A 128 -16.86 -12.42 5.63
C LEU A 128 -15.77 -11.49 5.11
N LEU A 129 -15.85 -11.09 3.84
CA LEU A 129 -14.87 -10.20 3.21
C LEU A 129 -14.90 -8.78 3.77
N THR A 130 -16.03 -8.36 4.36
CA THR A 130 -16.12 -7.10 5.11
C THR A 130 -15.11 -7.06 6.26
N GLY A 131 -14.81 -8.19 6.90
CA GLY A 131 -13.84 -8.27 8.00
C GLY A 131 -12.46 -8.75 7.58
N LEU A 132 -12.38 -9.67 6.62
CA LEU A 132 -11.13 -10.35 6.27
C LEU A 132 -10.10 -9.42 5.62
N ARG A 133 -10.51 -8.61 4.63
CA ARG A 133 -9.59 -7.71 3.94
C ARG A 133 -9.06 -6.59 4.85
N PRO A 134 -9.90 -5.91 5.66
CA PRO A 134 -9.41 -4.92 6.62
C PRO A 134 -8.43 -5.50 7.63
N ALA A 135 -8.65 -6.75 8.07
CA ALA A 135 -7.73 -7.40 8.99
C ALA A 135 -6.33 -7.54 8.40
N ILE A 136 -6.24 -7.97 7.13
CA ILE A 136 -4.95 -8.09 6.41
C ILE A 136 -4.28 -6.72 6.26
N GLN A 137 -5.01 -5.70 5.81
CA GLN A 137 -4.43 -4.35 5.63
C GLN A 137 -4.07 -3.67 6.95
N THR A 138 -4.83 -3.93 8.01
CA THR A 138 -4.47 -3.48 9.36
C THR A 138 -3.17 -4.13 9.81
N TYR A 139 -3.00 -5.43 9.55
CA TYR A 139 -1.75 -6.12 9.85
C TYR A 139 -0.57 -5.52 9.07
N GLU A 140 -0.72 -5.31 7.76
CA GLU A 140 0.32 -4.68 6.91
C GLU A 140 0.68 -3.28 7.41
N TYR A 141 -0.32 -2.45 7.72
CA TYR A 141 -0.14 -1.12 8.29
C TYR A 141 0.64 -1.17 9.62
N LEU A 142 0.24 -2.07 10.54
CA LEU A 142 0.92 -2.22 11.83
C LEU A 142 2.35 -2.73 11.65
N ALA A 143 2.57 -3.68 10.74
CA ALA A 143 3.88 -4.23 10.43
C ALA A 143 4.81 -3.15 9.85
N ALA A 144 4.32 -2.34 8.91
CA ALA A 144 5.06 -1.22 8.33
C ALA A 144 5.42 -0.18 9.41
N ARG A 145 4.45 0.17 10.26
CA ARG A 145 4.68 1.12 11.36
C ARG A 145 5.70 0.59 12.39
N LEU A 146 5.60 -0.68 12.77
CA LEU A 146 6.58 -1.33 13.64
C LEU A 146 7.98 -1.40 12.99
N ALA A 147 8.06 -1.66 11.68
CA ALA A 147 9.31 -1.66 10.94
C ALA A 147 9.96 -0.26 10.94
N ALA A 148 9.17 0.79 10.71
CA ALA A 148 9.64 2.18 10.75
C ALA A 148 10.15 2.56 12.15
N ILE A 149 9.43 2.19 13.21
CA ILE A 149 9.87 2.40 14.60
C ILE A 149 11.16 1.64 14.87
N ARG A 150 11.23 0.36 14.49
CA ARG A 150 12.42 -0.48 14.65
C ARG A 150 13.63 0.12 13.93
N GLN A 151 13.44 0.71 12.75
CA GLN A 151 14.53 1.37 12.02
C GLN A 151 15.05 2.58 12.79
N GLN A 152 14.17 3.41 13.35
CA GLN A 152 14.57 4.56 14.18
C GLN A 152 15.31 4.13 15.46
N VAL A 153 14.90 3.03 16.08
CA VAL A 153 15.59 2.48 17.27
C VAL A 153 16.94 1.88 16.93
N LYS A 154 17.06 1.18 15.79
CA LYS A 154 18.30 0.49 15.40
C LYS A 154 19.35 1.43 14.83
N TYR A 155 18.94 2.47 14.12
CA TYR A 155 19.84 3.48 13.53
C TYR A 155 19.33 4.87 13.91
N PRO A 156 19.69 5.36 15.11
CA PRO A 156 19.34 6.70 15.55
C PRO A 156 19.85 7.73 14.55
N ARG A 157 19.09 8.80 14.36
CA ARG A 157 19.52 9.90 13.49
C ARG A 157 20.71 10.65 14.07
N GLU A 158 20.86 10.66 15.40
CA GLU A 158 22.04 11.19 16.08
C GLU A 158 23.32 10.51 15.59
N ASP A 159 23.32 9.18 15.52
CA ASP A 159 24.48 8.41 15.03
C ASP A 159 24.82 8.75 13.57
N VAL A 160 23.82 8.96 12.71
CA VAL A 160 24.04 9.34 11.30
C VAL A 160 24.54 10.79 11.19
N LEU A 161 24.01 11.70 12.00
CA LEU A 161 24.47 13.09 12.06
C LEU A 161 25.90 13.18 12.59
N GLU A 162 26.22 12.41 13.61
CA GLU A 162 27.56 12.28 14.17
C GLU A 162 28.53 11.72 13.11
N MET A 163 28.13 10.67 12.38
CA MET A 163 28.95 10.16 11.27
C MET A 163 29.17 11.19 10.16
N ARG A 164 28.15 11.97 9.79
CA ARG A 164 28.29 13.03 8.78
C ARG A 164 29.25 14.13 9.26
N GLN A 165 29.13 14.58 10.51
CA GLN A 165 30.03 15.57 11.08
C GLN A 165 31.47 15.05 11.15
N ARG A 166 31.67 13.78 11.50
CA ARG A 166 32.98 13.14 11.48
C ARG A 166 33.54 13.07 10.06
N LEU A 167 32.71 12.81 9.06
CA LEU A 167 33.13 12.79 7.65
C LEU A 167 33.55 14.18 7.16
N GLU A 168 32.75 15.22 7.44
CA GLU A 168 33.10 16.62 7.12
C GLU A 168 34.44 17.03 7.77
N GLN A 169 34.68 16.62 9.02
CA GLN A 169 35.97 16.86 9.67
C GLN A 169 37.13 16.15 8.99
N VAL A 170 36.94 14.90 8.54
CA VAL A 170 37.96 14.15 7.81
C VAL A 170 38.25 14.81 6.47
N GLU A 171 37.23 15.21 5.70
CA GLU A 171 37.37 15.91 4.42
C GLU A 171 38.13 17.23 4.60
N THR A 172 37.72 18.06 5.56
CA THR A 172 38.39 19.33 5.86
C THR A 172 39.86 19.11 6.26
N THR A 173 40.15 18.04 7.00
CA THR A 173 41.52 17.70 7.39
C THR A 173 42.35 17.23 6.19
N LEU A 174 41.74 16.48 5.27
CA LEU A 174 42.38 16.00 4.06
C LEU A 174 42.73 17.17 3.13
N GLU A 175 41.77 18.07 2.87
CA GLU A 175 42.00 19.29 2.08
C GLU A 175 43.15 20.11 2.64
N ARG A 176 43.19 20.29 3.97
CA ARG A 176 44.26 21.02 4.63
C ARG A 176 45.63 20.33 4.51
N LEU A 177 45.68 19.00 4.55
CA LEU A 177 46.92 18.24 4.34
C LEU A 177 47.37 18.32 2.89
N GLU A 178 46.45 18.26 1.94
CA GLU A 178 46.71 18.41 0.51
C GLU A 178 47.30 19.79 0.22
N GLU A 179 46.70 20.87 0.74
CA GLU A 179 47.20 22.24 0.61
C GLU A 179 48.60 22.41 1.25
N GLN A 180 48.88 21.75 2.37
CA GLN A 180 50.20 21.81 3.01
C GLN A 180 51.29 21.03 2.27
N LEU A 181 50.91 20.03 1.48
CA LEU A 181 51.81 19.16 0.73
C LEU A 181 51.92 19.54 -0.75
N ASP A 182 51.11 20.47 -1.25
CA ASP A 182 51.12 20.92 -2.63
C ASP A 182 52.34 21.83 -2.92
N PRO A 183 53.31 21.40 -3.75
CA PRO A 183 54.50 22.20 -4.06
C PRO A 183 54.23 23.46 -4.89
N GLU A 184 53.04 23.60 -5.50
CA GLU A 184 52.63 24.82 -6.22
C GLU A 184 52.18 25.92 -5.26
N GLU A 185 51.74 25.57 -4.05
CA GLU A 185 51.28 26.53 -3.05
C GLU A 185 52.47 27.22 -2.35
N PRO A 186 52.61 28.57 -2.41
CA PRO A 186 53.84 29.28 -2.02
C PRO A 186 54.23 29.16 -0.55
N TYR A 187 53.24 28.85 0.30
CA TYR A 187 53.34 28.72 1.74
C TYR A 187 53.28 27.26 2.20
N SER A 188 53.18 26.30 1.27
CA SER A 188 53.16 24.89 1.60
C SER A 188 54.52 24.41 2.12
N TRP A 189 54.47 23.32 2.88
CA TRP A 189 55.68 22.74 3.46
C TRP A 189 56.57 22.15 2.36
N ALA A 190 55.97 21.55 1.32
CA ALA A 190 56.69 21.01 0.17
C ALA A 190 57.40 22.11 -0.64
N ALA A 191 56.72 23.22 -0.93
CA ALA A 191 57.30 24.37 -1.63
C ALA A 191 58.43 25.01 -0.83
N THR A 192 58.25 25.14 0.49
CA THR A 192 59.27 25.69 1.40
C THR A 192 60.50 24.78 1.46
N TYR A 193 60.31 23.46 1.55
CA TYR A 193 61.42 22.51 1.56
C TYR A 193 62.23 22.55 0.26
N HIS A 194 61.55 22.57 -0.89
CA HIS A 194 62.20 22.63 -2.21
C HIS A 194 62.92 23.95 -2.50
N ARG A 195 62.61 25.01 -1.74
CA ARG A 195 63.25 26.33 -1.85
C ARG A 195 64.54 26.43 -1.04
N TYR A 196 64.66 25.66 0.03
CA TYR A 196 65.81 25.69 0.94
C TYR A 196 66.79 24.52 0.75
N TRP A 197 66.38 23.45 0.06
CA TRP A 197 67.18 22.27 -0.28
C TRP A 197 67.06 21.94 -1.76
#